data_AF-A0A382D505-F1
#
_entry.id   AF-A0A382D505-F1
#
_cell.length_a   1.000
_cell.length_b   1.000
_cell.length_c   1.000
_cell.angle_alpha   90.00
_cell.angle_beta   90.00
_cell.angle_gamma   90.00
#
_symmetry.space_group_name_H-M   'P 1'
#
loop_
_entity.id
_entity.type
_entity.pdbx_description
1 polymer ?
#
loop_
_entity_poly.entity_id
_entity_poly.type
_entity_poly.pdbx_seq_one_letter_code
_entity_poly.pdbx_strand_id
1 'polypeptide(L)'
;MNVGEISEFCFKAYMLRQRDENREDTVFGKIHELSDDVNLADLEWKPSLKQSLDDNDWKTLRDELAVGKSNPSAKMDISINKTRYSMKDVGGGPPAIVNHTARPGYENVCNEVGVSIKELDIIIAKYWKLREKKIITEDVKNSDDACPFLSHKAYMKKIIEYFIFTGTGVGKSDYQADKVLELNYK
;
A
#
# COMPACT_ATOMS: atom_id res chain seq x y z
N MET A 1 -3.74 11.23 -12.06
CA MET A 1 -3.73 10.15 -11.06
C MET A 1 -3.66 8.84 -11.81
N ASN A 2 -2.81 7.91 -11.40
CA ASN A 2 -2.89 6.53 -11.88
C ASN A 2 -4.11 5.83 -11.26
N VAL A 3 -4.44 4.62 -11.72
CA VAL A 3 -5.61 3.87 -11.24
C VAL A 3 -5.57 3.68 -9.71
N GLY A 4 -4.41 3.33 -9.14
CA GLY A 4 -4.28 3.18 -7.69
C GLY A 4 -4.53 4.47 -6.91
N GLU A 5 -4.01 5.60 -7.39
CA GLU A 5 -4.27 6.92 -6.80
C GLU A 5 -5.76 7.30 -6.89
N ILE A 6 -6.46 6.92 -7.96
CA ILE A 6 -7.92 7.09 -8.09
C ILE A 6 -8.64 6.23 -7.06
N SER A 7 -8.34 4.92 -7.00
CA SER A 7 -8.97 3.98 -6.07
C SER A 7 -8.83 4.42 -4.61
N GLU A 8 -7.63 4.85 -4.22
CA GLU A 8 -7.37 5.39 -2.88
C GLU A 8 -8.21 6.63 -2.59
N PHE A 9 -8.22 7.61 -3.50
CA PHE A 9 -8.99 8.83 -3.33
C PHE A 9 -10.50 8.54 -3.21
N CYS A 10 -11.05 7.71 -4.09
CA CYS A 10 -12.46 7.35 -4.08
C CYS A 10 -12.85 6.66 -2.78
N PHE A 11 -12.00 5.76 -2.29
CA PHE A 11 -12.21 5.08 -1.02
C PHE A 11 -12.21 6.06 0.16
N LYS A 12 -11.25 7.00 0.22
CA LYS A 12 -11.22 8.06 1.25
C LYS A 12 -12.48 8.92 1.23
N ALA A 13 -12.93 9.36 0.03
CA ALA A 13 -14.15 10.15 -0.14
C ALA A 13 -15.40 9.39 0.32
N TYR A 14 -15.50 8.10 -0.04
CA TYR A 14 -16.60 7.24 0.40
C TYR A 14 -16.59 7.08 1.93
N MET A 15 -15.44 6.78 2.56
CA MET A 15 -15.33 6.68 4.02
C MET A 15 -15.69 7.98 4.74
N LEU A 16 -15.33 9.13 4.18
CA LEU A 16 -15.68 10.45 4.72
C LEU A 16 -17.20 10.63 4.79
N ARG A 17 -17.91 10.30 3.70
CA ARG A 17 -19.38 10.28 3.67
C ARG A 17 -19.95 9.35 4.73
N GLN A 18 -19.42 8.12 4.83
CA GLN A 18 -19.93 7.12 5.78
C GLN A 18 -19.78 7.59 7.25
N ARG A 19 -18.66 8.24 7.60
CA ARG A 19 -18.44 8.85 8.92
C ARG A 19 -19.49 9.92 9.22
N ASP A 20 -19.65 10.89 8.33
CA ASP A 20 -20.43 12.10 8.62
C ASP A 20 -21.94 11.87 8.51
N GLU A 21 -22.38 10.97 7.62
CA GLU A 21 -23.76 10.51 7.53
C GLU A 21 -24.11 9.47 8.62
N ASN A 22 -23.17 9.13 9.52
CA ASN A 22 -23.34 8.14 10.59
C ASN A 22 -23.83 6.78 10.09
N ARG A 23 -23.31 6.34 8.94
CA ARG A 23 -23.74 5.10 8.30
C ARG A 23 -23.08 3.88 8.91
N GLU A 24 -23.80 2.76 8.86
CA GLU A 24 -23.35 1.47 9.42
C GLU A 24 -23.21 0.38 8.35
N ASP A 25 -23.52 0.68 7.09
CA ASP A 25 -23.49 -0.26 5.97
C ASP A 25 -22.09 -0.52 5.40
N THR A 26 -21.05 -0.44 6.25
CA THR A 26 -19.66 -0.72 5.85
C THR A 26 -19.15 -2.00 6.49
N VAL A 27 -18.16 -2.63 5.86
CA VAL A 27 -17.43 -3.77 6.45
C VAL A 27 -16.61 -3.38 7.70
N PHE A 28 -16.48 -2.09 7.99
CA PHE A 28 -15.82 -1.53 9.18
C PHE A 28 -16.81 -1.19 10.30
N GLY A 29 -18.11 -1.42 10.08
CA GLY A 29 -19.19 -0.98 10.96
C GLY A 29 -19.35 0.54 10.94
N LYS A 30 -19.74 1.12 12.08
CA LYS A 30 -19.84 2.57 12.25
C LYS A 30 -18.45 3.21 12.32
N ILE A 31 -18.25 4.28 11.57
CA ILE A 31 -16.98 5.01 11.55
C ILE A 31 -17.06 6.18 12.53
N HIS A 32 -16.27 6.11 13.60
CA HIS A 32 -16.16 7.15 14.64
C HIS A 32 -14.89 7.98 14.50
N GLU A 33 -13.83 7.37 13.96
CA GLU A 33 -12.54 8.01 13.73
C GLU A 33 -12.08 7.69 12.31
N LEU A 34 -11.73 8.73 11.56
CA LEU A 34 -11.20 8.64 10.21
C LEU A 34 -10.04 9.62 10.08
N SER A 35 -8.88 9.15 9.66
CA SER A 35 -7.73 10.01 9.43
C SER A 35 -6.82 9.44 8.35
N ASP A 36 -5.90 10.25 7.87
CA ASP A 36 -4.75 9.81 7.09
C ASP A 36 -3.49 10.52 7.62
N ASP A 37 -2.40 10.48 6.87
CA ASP A 37 -1.14 11.15 7.19
C ASP A 37 -1.11 12.63 6.79
N VAL A 38 -2.24 13.19 6.32
CA VAL A 38 -2.31 14.55 5.77
C VAL A 38 -3.39 15.40 6.43
N ASN A 39 -4.66 15.23 6.05
CA ASN A 39 -5.74 16.15 6.42
C ASN A 39 -7.13 15.50 6.52
N LEU A 40 -7.28 14.19 6.29
CA LEU A 40 -8.60 13.55 6.24
C LEU A 40 -9.38 13.65 7.57
N ALA A 41 -8.68 13.79 8.70
CA ALA A 41 -9.29 13.99 10.01
C ALA A 41 -10.07 15.31 10.11
N ASP A 42 -9.60 16.35 9.41
CA ASP A 42 -10.12 17.72 9.49
C ASP A 42 -11.14 18.04 8.38
N LEU A 43 -11.32 17.13 7.43
CA LEU A 43 -12.28 17.30 6.34
C LEU A 43 -13.69 16.93 6.79
N GLU A 44 -14.69 17.57 6.19
CA GLU A 44 -16.11 17.24 6.33
C GLU A 44 -16.69 16.85 4.96
N TRP A 45 -17.59 15.87 4.97
CA TRP A 45 -18.37 15.49 3.81
C TRP A 45 -19.29 16.64 3.39
N LYS A 46 -19.29 16.94 2.10
CA LYS A 46 -20.19 17.92 1.49
C LYS A 46 -21.39 17.18 0.88
N PRO A 47 -22.61 17.28 1.45
CA PRO A 47 -23.77 16.56 0.91
C PRO A 47 -24.10 16.87 -0.55
N SER A 48 -23.71 18.06 -1.05
CA SER A 48 -23.82 18.44 -2.46
C SER A 48 -23.03 17.55 -3.42
N LEU A 49 -22.01 16.83 -2.93
CA LEU A 49 -21.17 15.95 -3.72
C LEU A 49 -21.68 14.52 -3.82
N LYS A 50 -22.84 14.21 -3.24
CA LYS A 50 -23.42 12.87 -3.30
C LYS A 50 -23.58 12.36 -4.73
N GLN A 51 -24.14 13.19 -5.61
CA GLN A 51 -24.32 12.81 -7.01
C GLN A 51 -22.98 12.60 -7.72
N SER A 52 -21.98 13.45 -7.45
CA SER A 52 -20.63 13.27 -8.00
C SER A 52 -19.97 11.98 -7.53
N LEU A 53 -20.22 11.54 -6.30
CA LEU A 53 -19.75 10.24 -5.80
C LEU A 53 -20.48 9.07 -6.45
N ASP A 54 -21.80 9.16 -6.60
CA ASP A 54 -22.60 8.10 -7.21
C ASP A 54 -22.33 7.98 -8.73
N ASP A 55 -22.00 9.08 -9.41
CA ASP A 55 -21.69 9.16 -10.85
C ASP A 55 -20.20 8.96 -11.19
N ASN A 56 -19.35 8.72 -10.19
CA ASN A 56 -17.90 8.60 -10.37
C ASN A 56 -17.24 9.88 -10.97
N ASP A 57 -17.76 11.08 -10.66
CA ASP A 57 -17.17 12.36 -11.06
C ASP A 57 -16.00 12.76 -10.15
N TRP A 58 -14.87 12.10 -10.37
CA TRP A 58 -13.66 12.25 -9.58
C TRP A 58 -13.01 13.62 -9.65
N LYS A 59 -13.20 14.32 -10.77
CA LYS A 59 -12.63 15.65 -10.92
C LYS A 59 -13.31 16.60 -9.95
N THR A 60 -14.65 16.61 -9.95
CA THR A 60 -15.43 17.45 -9.02
C THR A 60 -15.18 17.05 -7.58
N LEU A 61 -15.20 15.74 -7.26
CA LEU A 61 -14.92 15.27 -5.91
C LEU A 61 -13.54 15.72 -5.41
N ARG A 62 -12.49 15.61 -6.24
CA ARG A 62 -11.14 16.00 -5.85
C ARG A 62 -11.01 17.50 -5.63
N ASP A 63 -11.54 18.27 -6.58
CA ASP A 63 -11.42 19.73 -6.54
C ASP A 63 -12.22 20.30 -5.34
N GLU A 64 -13.32 19.64 -4.93
CA GLU A 64 -14.17 20.09 -3.84
C GLU A 64 -13.83 19.51 -2.45
N LEU A 65 -13.44 18.24 -2.34
CA LEU A 65 -13.12 17.62 -1.03
C LEU A 65 -11.73 18.00 -0.52
N ALA A 66 -10.82 18.41 -1.41
CA ALA A 66 -9.45 18.79 -1.07
C ALA A 66 -8.70 17.73 -0.21
N VAL A 67 -8.95 16.44 -0.47
CA VAL A 67 -8.19 15.34 0.15
C VAL A 67 -6.73 15.47 -0.25
N GLY A 68 -5.86 15.53 0.75
CA GLY A 68 -4.42 15.69 0.57
C GLY A 68 -3.78 14.48 -0.11
N LYS A 69 -2.62 14.73 -0.73
CA LYS A 69 -1.81 13.64 -1.29
C LYS A 69 -0.95 13.02 -0.19
N SER A 70 -1.11 11.71 0.01
CA SER A 70 -0.37 10.91 0.99
C SER A 70 1.15 11.04 0.81
N ASN A 71 1.88 11.05 1.92
CA ASN A 71 3.33 11.12 1.97
C ASN A 71 3.93 9.80 1.45
N PRO A 72 4.88 9.85 0.50
CA PRO A 72 5.54 8.63 -0.01
C PRO A 72 6.23 7.77 1.06
N SER A 73 6.58 8.33 2.22
CA SER A 73 7.17 7.58 3.34
C SER A 73 6.14 6.94 4.26
N ALA A 74 4.86 7.32 4.18
CA ALA A 74 3.79 6.69 4.94
C ALA A 74 3.58 5.23 4.49
N LYS A 75 3.27 4.35 5.46
CA LYS A 75 2.85 2.96 5.17
C LYS A 75 1.34 2.81 5.22
N MET A 76 0.72 3.58 6.09
CA MET A 76 -0.72 3.74 6.17
C MET A 76 -1.19 4.78 5.16
N ASP A 77 -2.21 4.42 4.39
CA ASP A 77 -2.90 5.33 3.49
C ASP A 77 -4.18 5.89 4.15
N ILE A 78 -4.80 5.14 5.06
CA ILE A 78 -5.99 5.54 5.83
C ILE A 78 -6.05 4.87 7.21
N SER A 79 -6.56 5.55 8.22
CA SER A 79 -6.92 5.01 9.53
C SER A 79 -8.43 5.04 9.71
N ILE A 80 -9.04 3.90 10.05
CA ILE A 80 -10.46 3.76 10.33
C ILE A 80 -10.60 3.14 11.71
N ASN A 81 -11.26 3.85 12.64
CA ASN A 81 -11.46 3.40 14.02
C ASN A 81 -10.14 2.88 14.66
N LYS A 82 -9.07 3.67 14.52
CA LYS A 82 -7.69 3.37 15.01
C LYS A 82 -6.96 2.23 14.31
N THR A 83 -7.59 1.52 13.38
CA THR A 83 -6.89 0.53 12.55
C THR A 83 -6.30 1.21 11.33
N ARG A 84 -4.99 1.10 11.15
CA ARG A 84 -4.24 1.75 10.07
C ARG A 84 -4.10 0.78 8.90
N TYR A 85 -4.54 1.20 7.72
CA TYR A 85 -4.58 0.37 6.52
C TYR A 85 -3.60 0.87 5.47
N SER A 86 -2.84 -0.06 4.90
CA SER A 86 -2.15 0.12 3.63
C SER A 86 -3.07 -0.36 2.52
N MET A 87 -3.57 0.55 1.70
CA MET A 87 -4.48 0.28 0.60
C MET A 87 -3.73 -0.25 -0.62
N LYS A 88 -4.27 -1.27 -1.26
CA LYS A 88 -3.67 -1.89 -2.45
C LYS A 88 -4.76 -2.13 -3.48
N ASP A 89 -4.72 -1.37 -4.56
CA ASP A 89 -5.60 -1.58 -5.71
C ASP A 89 -5.20 -2.88 -6.44
N VAL A 90 -6.18 -3.77 -6.61
CA VAL A 90 -6.04 -5.03 -7.34
C VAL A 90 -6.90 -5.05 -8.61
N GLY A 91 -7.62 -3.97 -8.90
CA GLY A 91 -8.45 -3.80 -10.10
C GLY A 91 -7.63 -3.44 -11.34
N GLY A 92 -6.53 -2.70 -11.17
CA GLY A 92 -5.56 -2.40 -12.21
C GLY A 92 -4.47 -3.47 -12.39
N GLY A 93 -3.21 -3.04 -12.31
CA GLY A 93 -2.04 -3.94 -12.34
C GLY A 93 -1.68 -4.46 -10.95
N PRO A 94 -0.90 -5.56 -10.83
CA PRO A 94 -0.45 -6.06 -9.54
C PRO A 94 0.29 -4.97 -8.76
N PRO A 95 -0.13 -4.64 -7.52
CA PRO A 95 0.49 -3.58 -6.76
C PRO A 95 1.91 -3.99 -6.35
N ALA A 96 2.89 -3.13 -6.62
CA ALA A 96 4.25 -3.35 -6.18
C ALA A 96 4.35 -3.08 -4.67
N ILE A 97 4.87 -4.05 -3.92
CA ILE A 97 5.13 -3.90 -2.48
C ILE A 97 6.43 -3.14 -2.23
N VAL A 98 7.47 -3.47 -3.00
CA VAL A 98 8.77 -2.81 -2.97
C VAL A 98 9.09 -2.43 -4.40
N ASN A 99 9.35 -1.14 -4.64
CA ASN A 99 9.76 -0.68 -5.96
C ASN A 99 11.04 0.16 -5.88
N HIS A 100 11.90 0.02 -6.87
CA HIS A 100 13.13 0.82 -7.07
C HIS A 100 14.03 0.99 -5.82
N THR A 101 14.08 -0.01 -4.93
CA THR A 101 14.92 0.05 -3.72
C THR A 101 16.34 -0.45 -4.02
N ALA A 102 17.34 0.39 -3.79
CA ALA A 102 18.74 0.03 -3.94
C ALA A 102 19.26 -0.84 -2.77
N ARG A 103 20.38 -1.54 -2.97
CA ARG A 103 20.98 -2.43 -1.96
C ARG A 103 21.17 -1.78 -0.57
N PRO A 104 21.62 -0.52 -0.41
CA PRO A 104 21.72 0.10 0.91
C PRO A 104 20.39 0.16 1.65
N GLY A 105 19.28 0.34 0.92
CA GLY A 105 17.95 0.30 1.51
C GLY A 105 17.58 -1.08 2.03
N TYR A 106 17.92 -2.14 1.29
CA TYR A 106 17.74 -3.51 1.76
C TYR A 106 18.64 -3.85 2.95
N GLU A 107 19.88 -3.33 2.98
CA GLU A 107 20.80 -3.52 4.10
C GLU A 107 20.25 -2.90 5.38
N ASN A 108 19.72 -1.68 5.31
CA ASN A 108 19.02 -1.04 6.43
C ASN A 108 17.85 -1.89 6.93
N VAL A 109 17.00 -2.36 6.02
CA VAL A 109 15.85 -3.21 6.39
C VAL A 109 16.28 -4.54 7.00
N CYS A 110 17.32 -5.18 6.46
CA CYS A 110 17.87 -6.42 7.01
C CYS A 110 18.36 -6.22 8.45
N ASN A 111 19.04 -5.11 8.73
CA ASN A 111 19.46 -4.75 10.07
C ASN A 111 18.28 -4.53 11.01
N GLU A 112 17.24 -3.81 10.57
CA GLU A 112 16.02 -3.55 11.36
C GLU A 112 15.25 -4.83 11.71
N VAL A 113 15.17 -5.79 10.79
CA VAL A 113 14.43 -7.05 10.98
C VAL A 113 15.30 -8.20 11.50
N GLY A 114 16.55 -7.92 11.85
CA GLY A 114 17.47 -8.89 12.46
C GLY A 114 17.84 -10.06 11.55
N VAL A 115 18.06 -9.81 10.25
CA VAL A 115 18.52 -10.82 9.28
C VAL A 115 19.77 -10.34 8.54
N SER A 116 20.49 -11.28 7.92
CA SER A 116 21.73 -10.97 7.21
C SER A 116 21.46 -10.61 5.75
N ILE A 117 21.88 -9.42 5.31
CA ILE A 117 21.83 -9.01 3.90
C ILE A 117 22.56 -9.98 2.96
N LYS A 118 23.56 -10.72 3.47
CA LYS A 118 24.31 -11.71 2.67
C LYS A 118 23.41 -12.79 2.08
N GLU A 119 22.33 -13.17 2.78
CA GLU A 119 21.38 -14.16 2.26
C GLU A 119 20.65 -13.59 1.04
N LEU A 120 20.21 -12.33 1.09
CA LEU A 120 19.62 -11.67 -0.08
C LEU A 120 20.63 -11.53 -1.22
N ASP A 121 21.88 -11.15 -0.94
CA ASP A 121 22.93 -11.06 -1.98
C ASP A 121 23.11 -12.39 -2.72
N ILE A 122 23.09 -13.53 -2.01
CA ILE A 122 23.16 -14.87 -2.61
C ILE A 122 21.93 -15.16 -3.49
N ILE A 123 20.73 -14.85 -3.00
CA ILE A 123 19.48 -15.05 -3.75
C ILE A 123 19.49 -14.22 -5.03
N ILE A 124 19.90 -12.95 -4.95
CA ILE A 124 19.98 -12.04 -6.10
C ILE A 124 21.06 -12.49 -7.10
N ALA A 125 22.21 -12.96 -6.64
CA ALA A 125 23.23 -13.53 -7.52
C ALA A 125 22.71 -14.78 -8.27
N LYS A 126 21.90 -15.63 -7.59
CA LYS A 126 21.23 -16.77 -8.23
C LYS A 126 20.20 -16.30 -9.25
N TYR A 127 19.38 -15.29 -8.92
CA TYR A 127 18.41 -14.68 -9.84
C TYR A 127 19.07 -14.21 -11.14
N TRP A 128 20.17 -13.45 -11.05
CA TRP A 128 20.88 -12.96 -12.24
C TRP A 128 21.43 -14.09 -13.11
N LYS A 129 22.05 -15.10 -12.51
CA LYS A 129 22.52 -16.29 -13.23
C LYS A 129 21.39 -17.01 -13.97
N LEU A 130 20.20 -17.09 -13.38
CA LEU A 130 19.03 -17.72 -14.02
C LEU A 130 18.48 -16.86 -15.17
N ARG A 131 18.47 -15.51 -15.02
CA ARG A 131 18.07 -14.59 -16.10
C ARG A 131 19.04 -14.59 -17.27
N GLU A 132 20.35 -14.55 -17.02
CA GLU A 132 21.38 -14.59 -18.06
C GLU A 132 21.31 -15.87 -18.90
N LYS A 133 20.94 -16.99 -18.25
CA LYS A 133 20.70 -18.28 -18.91
C LYS A 133 19.33 -18.39 -19.58
N LYS A 134 18.48 -17.35 -19.49
CA LYS A 134 17.10 -17.32 -20.00
C LYS A 134 16.21 -18.42 -19.42
N ILE A 135 16.50 -18.87 -18.19
CA ILE A 135 15.68 -19.85 -17.47
C ILE A 135 14.45 -19.17 -16.87
N ILE A 136 14.62 -17.94 -16.37
CA ILE A 136 13.55 -17.09 -15.85
C ILE A 136 13.55 -15.72 -16.54
N THR A 137 12.41 -15.03 -16.52
CA THR A 137 12.25 -13.65 -16.98
C THR A 137 12.56 -12.63 -15.89
N GLU A 138 12.33 -11.35 -16.17
CA GLU A 138 12.42 -10.27 -15.16
C GLU A 138 11.52 -10.54 -13.97
N ASP A 139 10.24 -10.70 -14.29
CA ASP A 139 9.21 -11.11 -13.36
C ASP A 139 9.25 -12.63 -13.21
N VAL A 140 9.34 -13.09 -11.97
CA VAL A 140 9.31 -14.51 -11.62
C VAL A 140 8.26 -14.75 -10.56
N LYS A 141 7.40 -15.75 -10.78
CA LYS A 141 6.35 -16.10 -9.83
C LYS A 141 6.91 -17.01 -8.74
N ASN A 142 6.43 -16.88 -7.51
CA ASN A 142 6.76 -17.82 -6.43
C ASN A 142 6.18 -19.23 -6.65
N SER A 143 5.32 -19.42 -7.65
CA SER A 143 4.83 -20.74 -8.08
C SER A 143 5.75 -21.41 -9.11
N ASP A 144 6.77 -20.71 -9.60
CA ASP A 144 7.77 -21.26 -10.52
C ASP A 144 8.84 -22.01 -9.71
N ASP A 145 9.10 -23.26 -10.05
CA ASP A 145 10.12 -24.10 -9.40
C ASP A 145 11.54 -23.53 -9.57
N ALA A 146 11.78 -22.79 -10.66
CA ALA A 146 13.05 -22.10 -10.89
C ALA A 146 13.19 -20.81 -10.07
N CYS A 147 12.14 -20.34 -9.38
CA CYS A 147 12.18 -19.10 -8.61
C CYS A 147 13.23 -19.19 -7.48
N PRO A 148 14.25 -18.31 -7.48
CA PRO A 148 15.30 -18.36 -6.47
C PRO A 148 14.80 -17.94 -5.07
N PHE A 149 13.64 -17.29 -4.98
CA PHE A 149 13.05 -16.85 -3.72
C PHE A 149 12.17 -17.93 -3.05
N LEU A 150 11.78 -18.99 -3.79
CA LEU A 150 10.79 -19.98 -3.34
C LEU A 150 11.19 -20.68 -2.04
N SER A 151 12.48 -21.03 -1.88
CA SER A 151 13.02 -21.68 -0.68
C SER A 151 13.30 -20.71 0.48
N HIS A 152 13.18 -19.40 0.26
CA HIS A 152 13.55 -18.35 1.22
C HIS A 152 12.33 -17.56 1.72
N LYS A 153 11.12 -18.12 1.65
CA LYS A 153 9.88 -17.43 2.03
C LYS A 153 9.92 -16.85 3.45
N ALA A 154 10.44 -17.59 4.42
CA ALA A 154 10.53 -17.12 5.80
C ALA A 154 11.47 -15.92 5.97
N TYR A 155 12.59 -15.92 5.25
CA TYR A 155 13.53 -14.81 5.19
C TYR A 155 12.90 -13.59 4.51
N MET A 156 12.34 -13.79 3.31
CA MET A 156 11.72 -12.72 2.52
C MET A 156 10.50 -12.12 3.22
N LYS A 157 9.73 -12.93 3.95
CA LYS A 157 8.55 -12.48 4.70
C LYS A 157 8.90 -11.33 5.64
N LYS A 158 9.99 -11.46 6.42
CA LYS A 158 10.42 -10.40 7.37
C LYS A 158 10.70 -9.08 6.66
N ILE A 159 11.39 -9.14 5.52
CA ILE A 159 11.75 -7.96 4.72
C ILE A 159 10.49 -7.34 4.10
N ILE A 160 9.62 -8.16 3.50
CA ILE A 160 8.38 -7.72 2.85
C ILE A 160 7.43 -7.09 3.87
N GLU A 161 7.22 -7.72 5.03
CA GLU A 161 6.38 -7.17 6.10
C GLU A 161 6.90 -5.81 6.58
N TYR A 162 8.22 -5.62 6.67
CA TYR A 162 8.78 -4.32 7.00
C TYR A 162 8.40 -3.25 5.96
N PHE A 163 8.53 -3.55 4.66
CA PHE A 163 8.18 -2.59 3.61
C PHE A 163 6.67 -2.28 3.52
N ILE A 164 5.82 -3.24 3.87
CA ILE A 164 4.36 -3.05 3.89
C ILE A 164 3.93 -2.24 5.11
N PHE A 165 4.42 -2.60 6.30
CA PHE A 165 3.83 -2.13 7.56
C PHE A 165 4.69 -1.12 8.31
N THR A 166 6.01 -1.24 8.23
CA THR A 166 6.91 -0.58 9.17
C THR A 166 7.62 0.65 8.59
N GLY A 167 8.11 0.57 7.36
CA GLY A 167 8.95 1.62 6.81
C GLY A 167 9.40 1.44 5.37
N THR A 168 10.46 2.17 5.02
CA THR A 168 11.10 2.16 3.71
C THR A 168 12.58 1.81 3.84
N GLY A 169 13.30 1.71 2.72
CA GLY A 169 14.75 1.52 2.75
C GLY A 169 15.53 2.67 3.43
N VAL A 170 14.89 3.83 3.64
CA VAL A 170 15.49 4.98 4.32
C VAL A 170 15.34 4.89 5.84
N GLY A 171 14.27 4.25 6.34
CA GLY A 171 14.00 4.18 7.76
C GLY A 171 12.54 3.84 8.08
N LYS A 172 12.19 3.92 9.36
CA LYS A 172 10.82 3.68 9.85
C LYS A 172 9.90 4.81 9.41
N SER A 173 8.66 4.45 9.10
CA SER A 173 7.61 5.42 8.84
C SER A 173 7.05 5.94 10.16
N ASP A 174 6.74 7.23 10.22
CA ASP A 174 5.96 7.80 11.33
C ASP A 174 4.49 7.33 11.28
N TYR A 175 4.03 6.90 10.10
CA TYR A 175 2.67 6.42 9.82
C TYR A 175 2.70 4.96 9.38
N GLN A 176 2.96 4.06 10.34
CA GLN A 176 2.94 2.60 10.14
C GLN A 176 1.54 2.07 9.84
N ALA A 177 1.45 0.95 9.12
CA ALA A 177 0.19 0.26 8.86
C ALA A 177 0.05 -0.99 9.73
N ASP A 178 -1.20 -1.33 10.08
CA ASP A 178 -1.54 -2.53 10.85
C ASP A 178 -2.07 -3.65 9.94
N LYS A 179 -2.73 -3.29 8.84
CA LYS A 179 -3.38 -4.22 7.90
C LYS A 179 -3.24 -3.77 6.46
N VAL A 180 -3.36 -4.71 5.54
CA VAL A 180 -3.57 -4.42 4.12
C VAL A 180 -5.07 -4.39 3.84
N LEU A 181 -5.51 -3.37 3.10
CA LEU A 181 -6.86 -3.30 2.55
C LEU A 181 -6.79 -3.43 1.04
N GLU A 182 -7.36 -4.51 0.51
CA GLU A 182 -7.47 -4.72 -0.92
C GLU A 182 -8.66 -3.91 -1.47
N LEU A 183 -8.39 -3.11 -2.51
CA LEU A 183 -9.40 -2.35 -3.24
C LEU A 183 -9.59 -2.99 -4.60
N ASN A 184 -10.83 -3.34 -4.95
CA ASN A 184 -11.18 -3.83 -6.28
C ASN A 184 -12.00 -2.77 -6.98
N TYR A 185 -11.32 -1.74 -7.46
CA TYR A 185 -11.95 -0.68 -8.24
C TYR A 185 -12.17 -1.17 -9.68
N LYS A 186 -13.44 -1.18 -10.13
CA LYS A 186 -13.86 -1.55 -11.48
C LYS A 186 -14.80 -0.49 -12.05
#